data_AF-A0A1F4AK77-F1
#
_entry.id   AF-A0A1F4AK77-F1
#
_cell.length_a   1.000
_cell.length_b   1.000
_cell.length_c   1.000
_cell.angle_alpha   90.00
_cell.angle_beta   90.00
_cell.angle_gamma   90.00
#
_symmetry.space_group_name_H-M   'P 1'
#
loop_
_entity.id
_entity.type
_entity.pdbx_description
1 polymer ?
#
loop_
_entity_poly.entity_id
_entity_poly.type
_entity_poly.pdbx_seq_one_letter_code
_entity_poly.pdbx_strand_id
1 'polypeptide(L)'
;MSPKRKQNDEFVNTWSSEAFCGESMQPAELGWGTHERNWPRDGREYGFGCGAAIFLDRPGAATRVRSWAPAEGQFHGWLITHGEAISIPDYLTVREKGKAVYRPTCHYAYHPCDDAVLSLHEFAGNGWRFPPEQRLLREEIDAGFDELGVLLMGHKKNAYWYGSQLSIKETRRRCPHNNATSLQVNAPFMAGIVWALTNPQAGIVEPDELDYQTILNITTPYLGKVVGAYTDWTPLAGRGLLFPEEMDRSDPWQFLNFRVD
;
A
#
# COMPACT_ATOMS: atom_id res chain seq x y z
N MET A 1 -11.82 -0.54 15.26
CA MET A 1 -12.66 0.45 15.98
C MET A 1 -12.20 0.54 17.44
N SER A 2 -11.85 1.76 17.88
CA SER A 2 -11.66 2.12 19.28
C SER A 2 -12.94 2.78 19.82
N PRO A 3 -13.32 2.58 21.09
CA PRO A 3 -14.46 3.29 21.68
C PRO A 3 -14.12 4.77 21.93
N LYS A 4 -12.83 5.13 22.00
CA LYS A 4 -12.36 6.51 22.18
C LYS A 4 -12.09 7.14 20.82
N ARG A 5 -12.97 8.08 20.44
CA ARG A 5 -12.83 8.89 19.21
C ARG A 5 -11.55 9.73 19.22
N LYS A 6 -10.95 9.94 18.05
CA LYS A 6 -9.93 10.98 17.81
C LYS A 6 -10.33 12.32 18.41
N GLN A 7 -9.38 13.03 19.03
CA GLN A 7 -9.52 14.42 19.48
C GLN A 7 -8.93 15.41 18.47
N ASN A 8 -9.27 16.70 18.58
CA ASN A 8 -8.63 17.74 17.78
C ASN A 8 -7.14 17.84 18.13
N ASP A 9 -6.31 18.18 17.15
CA ASP A 9 -4.85 18.31 17.29
C ASP A 9 -4.14 17.01 17.74
N GLU A 10 -4.77 15.85 17.56
CA GLU A 10 -4.22 14.51 17.85
C GLU A 10 -4.12 13.69 16.56
N PHE A 11 -2.94 13.13 16.27
CA PHE A 11 -2.78 12.10 15.24
C PHE A 11 -3.00 10.71 15.85
N VAL A 12 -3.98 9.97 15.35
CA VAL A 12 -4.34 8.65 15.84
C VAL A 12 -4.10 7.63 14.74
N ASN A 13 -3.37 6.56 15.04
CA ASN A 13 -3.04 5.54 14.04
C ASN A 13 -2.83 4.16 14.69
N THR A 14 -2.85 3.09 13.90
CA THR A 14 -2.52 1.72 14.35
C THR A 14 -1.02 1.42 14.32
N TRP A 15 -0.22 2.30 13.73
CA TRP A 15 1.25 2.24 13.73
C TRP A 15 1.82 3.67 13.88
N SER A 16 3.13 3.84 13.68
CA SER A 16 3.84 5.10 13.96
C SER A 16 3.19 6.29 13.26
N SER A 17 2.66 7.25 14.03
CA SER A 17 2.08 8.48 13.47
C SER A 17 3.18 9.39 12.91
N GLU A 18 4.37 9.39 13.52
CA GLU A 18 5.52 10.17 13.05
C GLU A 18 6.01 9.69 11.68
N ALA A 19 6.24 8.39 11.54
CA ALA A 19 6.67 7.81 10.26
C ALA A 19 5.57 8.03 9.20
N PHE A 20 4.31 7.79 9.55
CA PHE A 20 3.22 7.97 8.61
C PHE A 20 3.04 9.42 8.16
N CYS A 21 3.19 10.40 9.05
CA CYS A 21 3.22 11.82 8.67
C CYS A 21 4.40 12.13 7.74
N GLY A 22 5.58 11.58 8.05
CA GLY A 22 6.78 11.75 7.23
C GLY A 22 6.58 11.27 5.80
N GLU A 23 6.14 10.01 5.64
CA GLU A 23 5.84 9.41 4.34
C GLU A 23 4.68 10.11 3.62
N SER A 24 3.69 10.58 4.38
CA SER A 24 2.55 11.33 3.85
C SER A 24 2.93 12.65 3.17
N MET A 25 3.98 13.31 3.66
CA MET A 25 4.50 14.56 3.11
C MET A 25 5.48 14.36 1.95
N GLN A 26 6.04 13.15 1.81
CA GLN A 26 6.87 12.82 0.66
C GLN A 26 6.03 12.81 -0.63
N PRO A 27 6.66 12.99 -1.80
CA PRO A 27 5.97 12.88 -3.08
C PRO A 27 5.18 11.58 -3.20
N ALA A 28 4.02 11.64 -3.84
CA ALA A 28 3.36 10.42 -4.32
C ALA A 28 4.30 9.72 -5.32
N GLU A 29 4.66 8.47 -5.04
CA GLU A 29 5.67 7.73 -5.79
C GLU A 29 5.16 6.36 -6.20
N LEU A 30 5.45 5.99 -7.45
CA LEU A 30 4.96 4.77 -8.05
C LEU A 30 5.92 4.20 -9.07
N GLY A 31 6.04 2.89 -9.07
CA GLY A 31 6.55 2.10 -10.18
C GLY A 31 5.78 2.40 -11.45
N TRP A 32 6.49 2.72 -12.53
CA TRP A 32 5.87 3.12 -13.79
C TRP A 32 5.92 2.01 -14.82
N GLY A 33 4.76 1.39 -15.06
CA GLY A 33 4.62 0.26 -15.95
C GLY A 33 4.82 0.63 -17.43
N THR A 34 5.35 -0.32 -18.21
CA THR A 34 5.54 -0.13 -19.66
C THR A 34 4.22 -0.06 -20.44
N HIS A 35 3.10 -0.43 -19.82
CA HIS A 35 1.77 -0.36 -20.44
C HIS A 35 1.12 1.02 -20.33
N GLU A 36 1.62 1.90 -19.45
CA GLU A 36 1.05 3.22 -19.23
C GLU A 36 1.25 4.11 -20.46
N ARG A 37 0.16 4.69 -20.96
CA ARG A 37 0.14 5.56 -22.16
C ARG A 37 -0.12 7.02 -21.84
N ASN A 38 -0.56 7.31 -20.62
CA ASN A 38 -1.00 8.63 -20.19
C ASN A 38 -0.04 9.16 -19.13
N TRP A 39 0.86 10.06 -19.54
CA TRP A 39 1.79 10.69 -18.62
C TRP A 39 1.06 11.70 -17.72
N PRO A 40 1.16 11.60 -16.37
CA PRO A 40 0.52 12.55 -15.47
C PRO A 40 1.10 13.96 -15.65
N ARG A 41 0.25 15.01 -15.62
CA ARG A 41 0.69 16.40 -15.87
C ARG A 41 1.76 16.89 -14.91
N ASP A 42 1.75 16.38 -13.69
CA ASP A 42 2.69 16.64 -12.60
C ASP A 42 3.62 15.46 -12.33
N GLY A 43 3.71 14.49 -13.24
CA GLY A 43 4.62 13.35 -13.18
C GLY A 43 6.05 13.73 -13.57
N ARG A 44 7.02 13.20 -12.82
CA ARG A 44 8.46 13.43 -12.97
C ARG A 44 9.23 12.12 -12.92
N GLU A 45 10.27 12.03 -13.73
CA GLU A 45 11.25 10.94 -13.70
C GLU A 45 12.39 11.26 -12.75
N TYR A 46 13.02 10.21 -12.23
CA TYR A 46 14.34 10.32 -11.59
C TYR A 46 15.43 10.36 -12.66
N GLY A 47 16.34 11.33 -12.57
CA GLY A 47 17.52 11.43 -13.46
C GLY A 47 18.64 10.42 -13.16
N PHE A 48 18.41 9.46 -12.26
CA PHE A 48 19.35 8.46 -11.79
C PHE A 48 18.60 7.21 -11.29
N GLY A 49 19.32 6.17 -10.89
CA GLY A 49 18.75 4.95 -10.30
C GLY A 49 18.33 3.90 -11.33
N CYS A 50 17.49 2.96 -10.91
CA CYS A 50 17.06 1.81 -11.73
C CYS A 50 16.11 2.16 -12.89
N GLY A 51 15.54 3.38 -12.84
CA GLY A 51 14.59 3.89 -13.83
C GLY A 51 13.25 3.14 -13.81
N ALA A 52 12.83 2.62 -12.65
CA ALA A 52 11.59 1.85 -12.48
C ALA A 52 10.39 2.66 -11.98
N ALA A 53 10.61 3.86 -11.43
CA ALA A 53 9.58 4.67 -10.79
C ALA A 53 9.53 6.11 -11.33
N ILE A 54 8.38 6.73 -11.11
CA ILE A 54 8.13 8.18 -11.23
C ILE A 54 7.62 8.70 -9.89
N PHE A 55 7.67 10.02 -9.72
CA PHE A 55 6.98 10.70 -8.63
C PHE A 55 6.05 11.79 -9.18
N LEU A 56 5.07 12.20 -8.38
CA LEU A 56 4.21 13.34 -8.68
C LEU A 56 4.66 14.56 -7.86
N ASP A 57 4.58 15.76 -8.43
CA ASP A 57 4.86 17.04 -7.73
C ASP A 57 3.75 17.39 -6.71
N ARG A 58 3.39 16.45 -5.84
CA ARG A 58 2.42 16.59 -4.76
C ARG A 58 2.64 15.53 -3.67
N PRO A 59 2.27 15.80 -2.40
CA PRO A 59 2.36 14.81 -1.33
C PRO A 59 1.54 13.54 -1.60
N GLY A 60 2.02 12.40 -1.11
CA GLY A 60 1.29 11.13 -1.15
C GLY A 60 -0.08 11.22 -0.48
N ALA A 61 -0.16 11.87 0.70
CA ALA A 61 -1.41 12.07 1.41
C ALA A 61 -2.35 13.10 0.75
N ALA A 62 -1.89 13.83 -0.27
CA ALA A 62 -2.73 14.67 -1.11
C ALA A 62 -3.21 13.96 -2.39
N THR A 63 -2.78 12.70 -2.60
CA THR A 63 -3.03 11.93 -3.81
C THR A 63 -3.88 10.71 -3.49
N ARG A 64 -5.08 10.66 -4.07
CA ARG A 64 -5.97 9.51 -3.91
C ARG A 64 -5.98 8.66 -5.17
N VAL A 65 -6.11 7.36 -4.97
CA VAL A 65 -6.23 6.35 -6.02
C VAL A 65 -7.42 5.44 -5.75
N ARG A 66 -8.12 5.03 -6.79
CA ARG A 66 -9.15 4.00 -6.73
C ARG A 66 -8.48 2.65 -6.54
N SER A 67 -9.03 1.78 -5.69
CA SER A 67 -8.51 0.43 -5.50
C SER A 67 -9.62 -0.50 -5.04
N TRP A 68 -9.25 -1.76 -4.79
CA TRP A 68 -10.17 -2.80 -4.37
C TRP A 68 -9.52 -3.80 -3.42
N ALA A 69 -10.24 -4.21 -2.38
CA ALA A 69 -9.86 -5.31 -1.51
C ALA A 69 -11.08 -6.20 -1.19
N PRO A 70 -10.91 -7.48 -0.82
CA PRO A 70 -12.03 -8.41 -0.69
C PRO A 70 -13.08 -8.04 0.36
N ALA A 71 -12.65 -7.52 1.51
CA ALA A 71 -13.58 -7.14 2.57
C ALA A 71 -14.11 -5.71 2.40
N GLU A 72 -13.27 -4.79 1.91
CA GLU A 72 -13.65 -3.39 1.67
C GLU A 72 -14.52 -3.21 0.40
N GLY A 73 -14.31 -4.05 -0.61
CA GLY A 73 -14.81 -3.80 -1.95
C GLY A 73 -14.01 -2.69 -2.64
N GLN A 74 -14.68 -1.83 -3.41
CA GLN A 74 -14.03 -0.69 -4.06
C GLN A 74 -13.87 0.48 -3.07
N PHE A 75 -12.70 1.13 -3.07
CA PHE A 75 -12.42 2.25 -2.18
C PHE A 75 -11.46 3.26 -2.81
N HIS A 76 -11.30 4.41 -2.15
CA HIS A 76 -10.21 5.35 -2.42
C HIS A 76 -9.13 5.18 -1.36
N GLY A 77 -7.93 4.82 -1.78
CA GLY A 77 -6.74 4.83 -0.94
C GLY A 77 -5.86 6.04 -1.21
N TRP A 78 -4.92 6.32 -0.32
CA TRP A 78 -3.85 7.28 -0.55
C TRP A 78 -2.66 6.61 -1.24
N LEU A 79 -2.04 7.36 -2.16
CA LEU A 79 -0.82 6.97 -2.87
C LEU A 79 0.40 7.41 -2.05
N ILE A 80 0.60 6.77 -0.90
CA ILE A 80 1.75 7.01 -0.02
C ILE A 80 2.97 6.31 -0.63
N THR A 81 4.12 6.99 -0.67
CA THR A 81 5.36 6.38 -1.15
C THR A 81 5.77 5.23 -0.25
N HIS A 82 6.36 4.20 -0.84
CA HIS A 82 6.75 2.97 -0.18
C HIS A 82 7.86 2.30 -0.99
N GLY A 83 8.87 1.73 -0.32
CA GLY A 83 10.06 1.18 -0.99
C GLY A 83 9.70 0.09 -2.01
N GLU A 84 8.71 -0.74 -1.69
CA GLU A 84 8.23 -1.81 -2.56
C GLU A 84 7.53 -1.30 -3.83
N ALA A 85 7.03 -0.06 -3.83
CA ALA A 85 6.52 0.57 -5.04
C ALA A 85 7.63 0.80 -6.09
N ILE A 86 8.91 0.77 -5.69
CA ILE A 86 10.07 0.85 -6.57
C ILE A 86 10.76 -0.51 -6.74
N SER A 87 10.96 -1.28 -5.66
CA SER A 87 11.71 -2.55 -5.72
C SER A 87 10.97 -3.63 -6.53
N ILE A 88 9.66 -3.83 -6.30
CA ILE A 88 8.85 -4.81 -7.03
C ILE A 88 8.90 -4.60 -8.55
N PRO A 89 8.61 -3.40 -9.09
CA PRO A 89 8.65 -3.19 -10.54
C PRO A 89 10.07 -3.24 -11.10
N ASP A 90 11.11 -2.84 -10.34
CA ASP A 90 12.48 -3.03 -10.80
C ASP A 90 12.82 -4.52 -10.92
N TYR A 91 12.52 -5.30 -9.88
CA TYR A 91 12.73 -6.74 -9.83
C TYR A 91 11.97 -7.48 -10.94
N LEU A 92 10.75 -7.06 -11.25
CA LEU A 92 9.90 -7.64 -12.29
C LEU A 92 10.15 -7.05 -13.70
N THR A 93 11.16 -6.19 -13.88
CA THR A 93 11.47 -5.61 -15.19
C THR A 93 12.13 -6.63 -16.10
N VAL A 94 11.53 -6.90 -17.27
CA VAL A 94 12.19 -7.65 -18.34
C VAL A 94 12.90 -6.69 -19.28
N ARG A 95 14.19 -6.96 -19.55
CA ARG A 95 15.02 -6.12 -20.42
C ARG A 95 15.50 -6.90 -21.64
N GLU A 96 15.39 -6.27 -22.81
CA GLU A 96 16.00 -6.74 -24.05
C GLU A 96 16.97 -5.69 -24.56
N LYS A 97 18.23 -6.09 -24.81
CA LYS A 97 19.30 -5.18 -25.27
C LYS A 97 19.42 -3.91 -24.40
N GLY A 98 19.23 -4.05 -23.09
CA GLY A 98 19.29 -2.96 -22.11
C GLY A 98 18.02 -2.11 -21.99
N LYS A 99 17.02 -2.29 -22.87
CA LYS A 99 15.74 -1.57 -22.82
C LYS A 99 14.70 -2.36 -22.04
N ALA A 100 13.98 -1.72 -21.13
CA ALA A 100 12.81 -2.32 -20.48
C ALA A 100 11.70 -2.56 -21.51
N VAL A 101 11.32 -3.83 -21.71
CA VAL A 101 10.23 -4.25 -22.63
C VAL A 101 8.97 -4.66 -21.88
N TYR A 102 9.11 -4.99 -20.59
CA TYR A 102 8.00 -5.20 -19.69
C TYR A 102 8.36 -4.70 -18.30
N ARG A 103 7.43 -4.00 -17.66
CA ARG A 103 7.45 -3.62 -16.25
C ARG A 103 6.01 -3.37 -15.79
N PRO A 104 5.61 -3.82 -14.58
CA PRO A 104 4.31 -3.48 -14.02
C PRO A 104 4.29 -2.06 -13.42
N THR A 105 3.12 -1.42 -13.42
CA THR A 105 2.87 -0.30 -12.50
C THR A 105 2.68 -0.88 -11.10
N CYS A 106 3.31 -0.26 -10.10
CA CYS A 106 3.22 -0.69 -8.70
C CYS A 106 3.18 0.53 -7.79
N HIS A 107 2.19 0.61 -6.90
CA HIS A 107 2.11 1.66 -5.90
C HIS A 107 1.19 1.25 -4.76
N TYR A 108 1.30 1.97 -3.65
CA TYR A 108 0.41 1.75 -2.53
C TYR A 108 -0.97 2.38 -2.81
N ALA A 109 -2.02 1.74 -2.29
CA ALA A 109 -3.37 2.27 -2.28
C ALA A 109 -3.92 2.10 -0.86
N TYR A 110 -3.48 2.96 0.04
CA TYR A 110 -3.64 2.76 1.47
C TYR A 110 -4.93 3.39 1.99
N HIS A 111 -5.81 2.57 2.56
CA HIS A 111 -6.92 3.03 3.39
C HIS A 111 -6.62 2.71 4.86
N PRO A 112 -6.06 3.66 5.64
CA PRO A 112 -5.79 3.45 7.05
C PRO A 112 -7.09 3.34 7.86
N CYS A 113 -6.98 3.12 9.18
CA CYS A 113 -8.16 3.11 10.05
C CYS A 113 -8.91 4.45 10.04
N ASP A 114 -10.20 4.45 10.39
CA ASP A 114 -11.05 5.64 10.35
C ASP A 114 -10.48 6.84 11.15
N ASP A 115 -9.88 6.58 12.31
CA ASP A 115 -9.26 7.65 13.10
C ASP A 115 -8.05 8.26 12.36
N ALA A 116 -7.27 7.44 11.64
CA ALA A 116 -6.15 7.91 10.82
C ALA A 116 -6.62 8.62 9.53
N VAL A 117 -7.75 8.22 8.95
CA VAL A 117 -8.43 8.98 7.87
C VAL A 117 -8.73 10.40 8.35
N LEU A 118 -9.30 10.53 9.56
CA LEU A 118 -9.61 11.84 10.15
C LEU A 118 -8.33 12.61 10.53
N SER A 119 -7.29 11.93 11.02
CA SER A 119 -6.00 12.54 11.31
C SER A 119 -5.30 13.06 10.06
N LEU A 120 -5.32 12.32 8.94
CA LEU A 120 -4.80 12.82 7.66
C LEU A 120 -5.58 14.02 7.14
N HIS A 121 -6.90 14.00 7.28
CA HIS A 121 -7.74 15.13 6.88
C HIS A 121 -7.39 16.41 7.66
N GLU A 122 -7.27 16.31 8.98
CA GLU A 122 -6.85 17.43 9.83
C GLU A 122 -5.41 17.88 9.53
N PHE A 123 -4.49 16.93 9.38
CA PHE A 123 -3.08 17.19 9.09
C PHE A 123 -2.90 17.96 7.77
N ALA A 124 -3.59 17.54 6.72
CA ALA A 124 -3.62 18.24 5.43
C ALA A 124 -4.26 19.62 5.55
N GLY A 125 -5.39 19.74 6.26
CA GLY A 125 -6.09 21.00 6.51
C GLY A 125 -5.26 22.02 7.30
N ASN A 126 -4.37 21.54 8.17
CA ASN A 126 -3.45 22.35 8.96
C ASN A 126 -2.12 22.64 8.24
N GLY A 127 -2.06 22.43 6.91
CA GLY A 127 -0.89 22.74 6.10
C GLY A 127 0.32 21.86 6.40
N TRP A 128 0.09 20.58 6.70
CA TRP A 128 1.13 19.59 6.99
C TRP A 128 1.94 19.90 8.26
N ARG A 129 1.38 20.73 9.16
CA ARG A 129 1.98 20.95 10.47
C ARG A 129 1.75 19.73 11.33
N PHE A 130 2.84 19.15 11.79
CA PHE A 130 2.83 17.96 12.63
C PHE A 130 1.95 18.17 13.88
N PRO A 131 1.01 17.26 14.18
CA PRO A 131 0.14 17.42 15.35
C PRO A 131 0.92 17.35 16.67
N PRO A 132 0.54 18.15 17.69
CA PRO A 132 1.22 18.16 18.98
C PRO A 132 1.06 16.86 19.76
N GLU A 133 -0.07 16.17 19.59
CA GLU A 133 -0.37 14.91 20.28
C GLU A 133 -0.43 13.74 19.30
N GLN A 134 0.01 12.57 19.76
CA GLN A 134 -0.06 11.32 19.00
C GLN A 134 -0.60 10.21 19.89
N ARG A 135 -1.48 9.36 19.32
CA ARG A 135 -1.99 8.17 20.00
C ARG A 135 -1.92 6.95 19.09
N LEU A 136 -1.15 5.97 19.56
CA LEU A 136 -1.03 4.66 18.93
C LEU A 136 -2.11 3.72 19.47
N LEU A 137 -3.04 3.33 18.61
CA LEU A 137 -4.13 2.41 18.94
C LEU A 137 -3.58 1.01 19.22
N ARG A 138 -3.70 0.51 20.46
CA ARG A 138 -3.36 -0.88 20.82
C ARG A 138 -4.47 -1.55 21.63
N GLU A 139 -4.44 -1.36 22.95
CA GLU A 139 -5.35 -2.03 23.88
C GLU A 139 -6.80 -1.57 23.70
N GLU A 140 -6.99 -0.31 23.32
CA GLU A 140 -8.31 0.28 23.09
C GLU A 140 -9.01 -0.21 21.80
N ILE A 141 -8.37 -1.02 20.96
CA ILE A 141 -9.04 -1.58 19.77
C ILE A 141 -9.98 -2.71 20.20
N ASP A 142 -11.30 -2.52 20.06
CA ASP A 142 -12.29 -3.52 20.48
C ASP A 142 -12.62 -4.54 19.39
N ALA A 143 -12.62 -4.09 18.13
CA ALA A 143 -12.97 -4.88 16.97
C ALA A 143 -12.29 -4.36 15.70
N GLY A 144 -12.32 -5.17 14.65
CA GLY A 144 -11.71 -4.87 13.35
C GLY A 144 -10.59 -5.84 12.99
N PHE A 145 -10.04 -5.61 11.81
CA PHE A 145 -8.95 -6.37 11.22
C PHE A 145 -8.12 -5.44 10.35
N ASP A 146 -6.94 -5.92 9.99
CA ASP A 146 -6.08 -5.29 8.98
C ASP A 146 -6.06 -6.21 7.76
N GLU A 147 -6.50 -5.68 6.62
CA GLU A 147 -6.53 -6.36 5.32
C GLU A 147 -5.39 -5.85 4.45
N LEU A 148 -4.29 -6.62 4.45
CA LEU A 148 -3.06 -6.26 3.76
C LEU A 148 -2.74 -7.32 2.70
N GLY A 149 -2.59 -6.89 1.46
CA GLY A 149 -2.31 -7.78 0.34
C GLY A 149 -1.96 -7.03 -0.93
N VAL A 150 -1.75 -7.80 -1.99
CA VAL A 150 -1.41 -7.29 -3.32
C VAL A 150 -2.58 -7.51 -4.27
N LEU A 151 -2.90 -6.52 -5.09
CA LEU A 151 -3.92 -6.59 -6.14
C LEU A 151 -3.23 -6.64 -7.51
N LEU A 152 -3.17 -7.82 -8.13
CA LEU A 152 -2.65 -7.99 -9.48
C LEU A 152 -3.78 -7.78 -10.50
N MET A 153 -3.53 -6.97 -11.52
CA MET A 153 -4.56 -6.51 -12.46
C MET A 153 -4.09 -6.66 -13.92
N GLY A 154 -5.01 -6.61 -14.88
CA GLY A 154 -4.69 -6.63 -16.31
C GLY A 154 -4.52 -8.01 -16.95
N HIS A 155 -4.55 -9.09 -16.17
CA HIS A 155 -4.51 -10.45 -16.69
C HIS A 155 -5.89 -10.92 -17.19
N LYS A 156 -5.96 -12.06 -17.90
CA LYS A 156 -7.20 -12.61 -18.47
C LYS A 156 -8.36 -12.85 -17.47
N LYS A 157 -8.06 -13.01 -16.18
CA LYS A 157 -9.05 -13.16 -15.10
C LYS A 157 -9.36 -11.82 -14.41
N ASN A 158 -9.20 -10.71 -15.14
CA ASN A 158 -9.37 -9.33 -14.70
C ASN A 158 -8.41 -8.90 -13.56
N ALA A 159 -8.79 -9.10 -12.29
CA ALA A 159 -7.97 -8.76 -11.13
C ALA A 159 -8.02 -9.84 -10.05
N TYR A 160 -6.90 -9.98 -9.32
CA TYR A 160 -6.72 -10.96 -8.26
C TYR A 160 -6.03 -10.33 -7.06
N TRP A 161 -6.71 -10.34 -5.92
CA TRP A 161 -6.15 -9.92 -4.65
C TRP A 161 -5.63 -11.14 -3.89
N TYR A 162 -4.44 -11.03 -3.28
CA TYR A 162 -3.90 -12.04 -2.38
C TYR A 162 -3.27 -11.41 -1.15
N GLY A 163 -3.62 -11.90 0.03
CA GLY A 163 -3.14 -11.30 1.27
C GLY A 163 -3.82 -11.78 2.53
N SER A 164 -3.52 -11.09 3.62
CA SER A 164 -3.89 -11.41 5.00
C SER A 164 -5.09 -10.60 5.45
N GLN A 165 -6.04 -11.26 6.12
CA GLN A 165 -7.17 -10.64 6.85
C GLN A 165 -7.00 -10.97 8.34
N LEU A 166 -6.19 -10.18 9.05
CA LEU A 166 -5.83 -10.47 10.44
C LEU A 166 -6.69 -9.66 11.40
N SER A 167 -7.54 -10.33 12.19
CA SER A 167 -8.37 -9.64 13.19
C SER A 167 -7.60 -9.28 14.47
N ILE A 168 -8.03 -8.23 15.17
CA ILE A 168 -7.46 -7.87 16.48
C ILE A 168 -7.65 -8.98 17.53
N LYS A 169 -8.80 -9.69 17.48
CA LYS A 169 -9.10 -10.79 18.41
C LYS A 169 -8.13 -11.95 18.21
N GLU A 170 -7.88 -12.31 16.95
CA GLU A 170 -6.94 -13.37 16.62
C GLU A 170 -5.49 -12.97 16.95
N THR A 171 -5.12 -11.72 16.66
CA THR A 171 -3.81 -11.16 17.00
C THR A 171 -3.53 -11.31 18.49
N ARG A 172 -4.44 -10.84 19.35
CA ARG A 172 -4.29 -10.92 20.81
C ARG A 172 -4.18 -12.34 21.35
N ARG A 173 -4.88 -13.30 20.72
CA ARG A 173 -4.78 -14.72 21.07
C ARG A 173 -3.42 -15.31 20.70
N ARG A 174 -2.82 -14.86 19.59
CA ARG A 174 -1.58 -15.43 19.03
C ARG A 174 -0.31 -14.79 19.58
N CYS A 175 -0.25 -13.46 19.64
CA CYS A 175 0.93 -12.72 20.02
C CYS A 175 0.51 -11.48 20.84
N PRO A 176 0.62 -11.51 22.19
CA PRO A 176 0.25 -10.37 23.03
C PRO A 176 1.08 -9.12 22.71
N HIS A 177 0.61 -7.96 23.16
CA HIS A 177 1.24 -6.63 22.93
C HIS A 177 1.25 -6.13 21.48
N ASN A 178 0.62 -6.87 20.56
CA ASN A 178 0.41 -6.47 19.18
C ASN A 178 -1.04 -6.04 18.92
N ASN A 179 -1.21 -5.11 17.99
CA ASN A 179 -2.45 -4.99 17.21
C ASN A 179 -2.26 -5.72 15.87
N ALA A 180 -3.31 -5.80 15.04
CA ALA A 180 -3.25 -6.53 13.77
C ALA A 180 -2.14 -6.01 12.85
N THR A 181 -2.07 -4.69 12.65
CA THR A 181 -1.03 -4.02 11.87
C THR A 181 0.37 -4.38 12.36
N SER A 182 0.63 -4.25 13.66
CA SER A 182 1.96 -4.49 14.22
C SER A 182 2.37 -5.96 14.12
N LEU A 183 1.43 -6.92 14.24
CA LEU A 183 1.76 -8.33 14.07
C LEU A 183 2.10 -8.67 12.61
N GLN A 184 1.41 -8.06 11.64
CA GLN A 184 1.72 -8.20 10.22
C GLN A 184 3.08 -7.59 9.82
N VAL A 185 3.64 -6.69 10.63
CA VAL A 185 5.03 -6.19 10.46
C VAL A 185 6.03 -7.07 11.21
N ASN A 186 5.74 -7.38 12.47
CA ASN A 186 6.68 -8.11 13.34
C ASN A 186 6.89 -9.56 12.91
N ALA A 187 5.86 -10.22 12.36
CA ALA A 187 5.99 -11.59 11.86
C ALA A 187 6.98 -11.71 10.68
N PRO A 188 6.85 -10.95 9.57
CA PRO A 188 7.82 -11.00 8.49
C PRO A 188 9.19 -10.46 8.89
N PHE A 189 9.27 -9.49 9.81
CA PHE A 189 10.55 -9.05 10.36
C PHE A 189 11.29 -10.19 11.07
N MET A 190 10.59 -10.96 11.90
CA MET A 190 11.13 -12.16 12.54
C MET A 190 11.56 -13.22 11.51
N ALA A 191 10.74 -13.46 10.48
CA ALA A 191 11.09 -14.39 9.41
C ALA A 191 12.34 -13.95 8.63
N GLY A 192 12.50 -12.64 8.39
CA GLY A 192 13.70 -12.06 7.79
C GLY A 192 14.95 -12.29 8.64
N ILE A 193 14.86 -12.13 9.97
CA ILE A 193 15.97 -12.47 10.89
C ILE A 193 16.33 -13.96 10.78
N VAL A 194 15.34 -14.86 10.81
CA VAL A 194 15.57 -16.30 10.68
C VAL A 194 16.25 -16.60 9.34
N TRP A 195 15.75 -16.04 8.25
CA TRP A 195 16.34 -16.20 6.92
C TRP A 195 17.81 -15.70 6.89
N ALA A 196 18.09 -14.54 7.48
CA ALA A 196 19.44 -13.97 7.51
C ALA A 196 20.42 -14.85 8.31
N LEU A 197 19.97 -15.45 9.42
CA LEU A 197 20.79 -16.39 10.19
C LEU A 197 21.12 -17.67 9.40
N THR A 198 20.22 -18.10 8.51
CA THR A 198 20.45 -19.26 7.62
C THR A 198 21.20 -18.90 6.33
N ASN A 199 21.28 -17.61 5.98
CA ASN A 199 21.94 -17.10 4.76
C ASN A 199 22.92 -15.95 5.09
N PRO A 200 23.89 -16.13 6.01
CA PRO A 200 24.70 -15.03 6.56
C PRO A 200 25.68 -14.39 5.57
N GLN A 201 25.84 -14.96 4.38
CA GLN A 201 26.76 -14.49 3.33
C GLN A 201 26.02 -13.96 2.09
N ALA A 202 24.70 -13.70 2.19
CA ALA A 202 23.90 -13.22 1.06
C ALA A 202 24.18 -11.75 0.66
N GLY A 203 24.91 -10.99 1.48
CA GLY A 203 25.17 -9.58 1.23
C GLY A 203 23.98 -8.69 1.59
N ILE A 204 23.83 -7.57 0.88
CA ILE A 204 22.66 -6.70 0.98
C ILE A 204 21.63 -7.24 0.01
N VAL A 205 20.44 -7.57 0.52
CA VAL A 205 19.32 -8.10 -0.25
C VAL A 205 18.03 -7.39 0.10
N GLU A 206 17.12 -7.29 -0.86
CA GLU A 206 15.75 -6.81 -0.66
C GLU A 206 14.76 -7.97 -0.46
N PRO A 207 13.55 -7.72 0.08
CA PRO A 207 12.53 -8.76 0.26
C PRO A 207 12.20 -9.53 -1.03
N ASP A 208 12.29 -8.87 -2.18
CA ASP A 208 12.05 -9.44 -3.52
C ASP A 208 13.04 -10.57 -3.88
N GLU A 209 14.20 -10.61 -3.24
CA GLU A 209 15.27 -11.59 -3.48
C GLU A 209 15.25 -12.76 -2.49
N LEU A 210 14.40 -12.70 -1.45
CA LEU A 210 14.28 -13.76 -0.45
C LEU A 210 13.45 -14.93 -0.99
N ASP A 211 13.71 -16.15 -0.49
CA ASP A 211 12.81 -17.28 -0.76
C ASP A 211 11.47 -17.04 -0.06
N TYR A 212 10.50 -16.58 -0.85
CA TYR A 212 9.17 -16.22 -0.36
C TYR A 212 8.48 -17.41 0.34
N GLN A 213 8.76 -18.67 -0.05
CA GLN A 213 8.15 -19.83 0.59
C GLN A 213 8.64 -19.99 2.03
N THR A 214 9.95 -19.85 2.26
CA THR A 214 10.51 -19.86 3.62
C THR A 214 9.90 -18.74 4.46
N ILE A 215 9.84 -17.52 3.94
CA ILE A 215 9.25 -16.38 4.66
C ILE A 215 7.76 -16.62 4.96
N LEU A 216 6.97 -17.07 3.98
CA LEU A 216 5.55 -17.35 4.18
C LEU A 216 5.30 -18.52 5.14
N ASN A 217 6.11 -19.57 5.10
CA ASN A 217 6.00 -20.71 6.02
C ASN A 217 6.19 -20.28 7.48
N ILE A 218 7.10 -19.34 7.74
CA ILE A 218 7.36 -18.81 9.09
C ILE A 218 6.26 -17.84 9.52
N THR A 219 5.78 -16.99 8.60
CA THR A 219 4.85 -15.88 8.91
C THR A 219 3.38 -16.28 8.94
N THR A 220 2.93 -17.21 8.07
CA THR A 220 1.52 -17.61 7.92
C THR A 220 0.80 -17.89 9.25
N PRO A 221 1.42 -18.56 10.25
CA PRO A 221 0.79 -18.76 11.57
C PRO A 221 0.39 -17.47 12.31
N TYR A 222 0.92 -16.31 11.91
CA TYR A 222 0.67 -14.99 12.51
C TYR A 222 -0.22 -14.09 11.64
N LEU A 223 -0.55 -14.48 10.41
CA LEU A 223 -1.29 -13.66 9.44
C LEU A 223 -2.80 -13.92 9.44
N GLY A 224 -3.32 -14.72 10.38
CA GLY A 224 -4.74 -15.05 10.41
C GLY A 224 -5.18 -15.76 9.13
N LYS A 225 -6.23 -15.26 8.48
CA LYS A 225 -6.72 -15.84 7.23
C LYS A 225 -5.98 -15.22 6.05
N VAL A 226 -5.21 -16.03 5.33
CA VAL A 226 -4.61 -15.64 4.04
C VAL A 226 -5.53 -16.09 2.91
N VAL A 227 -5.96 -15.17 2.05
CA VAL A 227 -6.97 -15.42 1.02
C VAL A 227 -6.54 -14.95 -0.35
N GLY A 228 -7.03 -15.65 -1.36
CA GLY A 228 -7.03 -15.22 -2.76
C GLY A 228 -8.45 -14.92 -3.23
N ALA A 229 -8.66 -13.80 -3.90
CA ALA A 229 -9.97 -13.39 -4.40
C ALA A 229 -9.87 -12.79 -5.80
N TYR A 230 -10.63 -13.35 -6.74
CA TYR A 230 -10.85 -12.73 -8.05
C TYR A 230 -11.99 -11.72 -7.98
N THR A 231 -11.91 -10.69 -8.83
CA THR A 231 -12.98 -9.69 -8.99
C THR A 231 -13.07 -9.21 -10.44
N ASP A 232 -14.27 -8.85 -10.86
CA ASP A 232 -14.53 -8.17 -12.14
C ASP A 232 -14.45 -6.64 -12.02
N TRP A 233 -14.11 -6.13 -10.83
CA TRP A 233 -13.94 -4.69 -10.60
C TRP A 233 -12.85 -4.09 -11.50
N THR A 234 -13.08 -2.85 -11.92
CA THR A 234 -12.11 -2.00 -12.61
C THR A 234 -12.27 -0.56 -12.11
N PRO A 235 -11.26 0.32 -12.24
CA PRO A 235 -11.38 1.72 -11.83
C PRO A 235 -12.38 2.54 -12.68
N LEU A 236 -12.98 1.95 -13.72
CA LEU A 236 -14.06 2.54 -14.50
C LEU A 236 -15.46 2.28 -13.90
N ALA A 237 -15.58 1.40 -12.92
CA ALA A 237 -16.86 1.03 -12.32
C ALA A 237 -17.58 2.25 -11.73
N GLY A 238 -18.84 2.47 -12.15
CA GLY A 238 -19.69 3.55 -11.62
C GLY A 238 -19.29 4.98 -12.00
N ARG A 239 -18.38 5.17 -12.96
CA ARG A 239 -17.86 6.50 -13.34
C ARG A 239 -18.66 7.20 -14.44
N GLY A 240 -18.57 8.53 -14.44
CA GLY A 240 -19.14 9.44 -15.45
C GLY A 240 -20.63 9.73 -15.28
N LEU A 241 -21.22 9.40 -14.13
CA LEU A 241 -22.67 9.50 -13.90
C LEU A 241 -23.14 10.93 -13.58
N LEU A 242 -22.42 11.62 -12.69
CA LEU A 242 -22.80 12.97 -12.26
C LEU A 242 -22.14 14.06 -13.11
N PHE A 243 -20.90 13.83 -13.53
CA PHE A 243 -20.11 14.74 -14.35
C PHE A 243 -19.27 13.96 -15.37
N PRO A 244 -18.91 14.57 -16.50
CA PRO A 244 -17.94 14.00 -17.42
C PRO A 244 -16.58 13.82 -16.71
N GLU A 245 -15.95 12.69 -16.95
CA GLU A 245 -14.65 12.33 -16.39
C GLU A 245 -13.71 11.92 -17.53
N GLU A 246 -12.47 12.44 -17.53
CA GLU A 246 -11.42 12.00 -18.45
C GLU A 246 -10.98 10.59 -18.06
N MET A 247 -11.12 9.64 -18.99
CA MET A 247 -10.89 8.21 -18.76
C MET A 247 -10.38 7.54 -20.03
N ASP A 248 -9.44 6.60 -19.89
CA ASP A 248 -9.10 5.66 -20.96
C ASP A 248 -10.05 4.46 -20.88
N ARG A 249 -11.04 4.41 -21.78
CA ARG A 249 -12.00 3.30 -21.89
C ARG A 249 -11.47 2.10 -22.66
N SER A 250 -10.36 2.26 -23.39
CA SER A 250 -9.76 1.18 -24.18
C SER A 250 -8.93 0.23 -23.31
N ASP A 251 -8.44 0.74 -22.18
CA ASP A 251 -7.73 -0.05 -21.18
C ASP A 251 -8.10 0.47 -19.78
N PRO A 252 -8.90 -0.29 -19.00
CA PRO A 252 -9.30 0.14 -17.66
C PRO A 252 -8.09 0.32 -16.72
N TRP A 253 -6.96 -0.34 -17.00
CA TRP A 253 -5.83 -0.42 -16.07
C TRP A 253 -4.76 0.66 -16.26
N GLN A 254 -5.09 1.72 -17.01
CA GLN A 254 -4.26 2.92 -17.11
C GLN A 254 -4.32 3.73 -15.82
N PHE A 255 -3.17 4.22 -15.34
CA PHE A 255 -3.09 5.05 -14.12
C PHE A 255 -4.02 6.27 -14.15
N LEU A 256 -4.29 6.82 -15.34
CA LEU A 256 -5.30 7.86 -15.58
C LEU A 256 -6.67 7.51 -14.97
N ASN A 257 -7.10 6.25 -15.02
CA ASN A 257 -8.38 5.81 -14.47
C ASN A 257 -8.33 5.62 -12.95
N PHE A 258 -7.16 5.29 -12.41
CA PHE A 258 -6.95 5.05 -10.99
C PHE A 258 -6.87 6.34 -10.19
N ARG A 259 -6.12 7.32 -10.69
CA ARG A 259 -5.93 8.59 -10.01
C ARG A 259 -7.24 9.34 -9.85
N VAL A 260 -7.49 9.82 -8.64
CA VAL A 260 -8.66 10.65 -8.31
C VAL A 260 -8.24 12.12 -8.42
N ASP A 261 -8.49 12.71 -9.58
CA ASP A 261 -8.31 14.14 -9.86
C ASP A 261 -9.57 14.97 -9.57
#